data_AF-A0A5B1RBY0-F1
#
_entry.id   AF-A0A5B1RBY0-F1
#
_cell.length_a   1.000
_cell.length_b   1.000
_cell.length_c   1.000
_cell.angle_alpha   90.00
_cell.angle_beta   90.00
_cell.angle_gamma   90.00
#
_symmetry.space_group_name_H-M   'P 1'
#
loop_
_entity.id
_entity.type
_entity.pdbx_description
1 polymer ?
#
loop_
_entity_poly.entity_id
_entity_poly.type
_entity_poly.pdbx_seq_one_letter_code
_entity_poly.pdbx_strand_id
1 'polypeptide(L)'
;MKGPDEDNPRTGLADPAEAAGFNLKEADAPCCTIENFRISVHLGPRCDWNQSAARVFADWYIPRAIARFPNMKKKTAVEGFLTHAETLRSKFLKEMKKENELMQDAKRARMRERQKNLFHRRKDVAEFFPSLRHGVTMLRRLQINGMSEDDSDPGSDAEHNWGYPADVPVFRILKKRWRNPRVTTWLRILDTFYPEYLQAREKKQRKHPTQVRIRVETALYSSEDKDIVVPNLPVDAYSGTWLQRLNTFEKDKYMIREHESFHFEHNPETQS
;
A
#
# COMPACT_ATOMS: atom_id res chain seq x y z
N MET A 1 11.03 -11.57 -44.80
CA MET A 1 12.41 -11.47 -44.27
C MET A 1 12.30 -11.06 -42.82
N LYS A 2 12.63 -11.96 -41.89
CA LYS A 2 12.67 -11.66 -40.46
C LYS A 2 13.95 -10.88 -40.17
N GLY A 3 13.82 -9.71 -39.56
CA GLY A 3 14.96 -8.87 -39.19
C GLY A 3 15.70 -9.45 -37.98
N PRO A 4 17.00 -9.15 -37.83
CA PRO A 4 17.90 -9.80 -36.86
C PRO A 4 17.72 -9.36 -35.38
N ASP A 5 16.56 -8.84 -34.98
CA ASP A 5 16.38 -8.19 -33.67
C ASP A 5 15.00 -8.44 -33.03
N GLU A 6 14.29 -9.52 -33.43
CA GLU A 6 12.96 -9.87 -32.88
C GLU A 6 12.99 -10.32 -31.40
N ASP A 7 14.16 -10.61 -30.82
CA ASP A 7 14.31 -11.11 -29.44
C ASP A 7 14.82 -10.05 -28.44
N ASN A 8 15.01 -8.79 -28.85
CA ASN A 8 15.35 -7.71 -27.92
C ASN A 8 14.07 -7.03 -27.40
N PRO A 9 13.72 -7.14 -26.10
CA PRO A 9 12.50 -6.55 -25.53
C PRO A 9 12.47 -5.01 -25.53
N ARG A 10 13.49 -4.35 -26.09
CA ARG A 10 13.64 -2.89 -26.20
C ARG A 10 13.38 -2.31 -27.58
N THR A 11 12.97 -3.13 -28.56
CA THR A 11 12.50 -2.62 -29.86
C THR A 11 11.26 -1.75 -29.64
N GLY A 12 11.35 -0.45 -29.95
CA GLY A 12 10.26 0.52 -29.77
C GLY A 12 10.43 1.53 -28.61
N LEU A 13 11.61 1.61 -27.99
CA LEU A 13 11.94 2.72 -27.08
C LEU A 13 12.63 3.87 -27.82
N ALA A 14 12.25 5.10 -27.50
CA ALA A 14 12.92 6.30 -27.97
C ALA A 14 14.22 6.52 -27.20
N ASP A 15 15.25 7.04 -27.88
CA ASP A 15 16.47 7.44 -27.20
C ASP A 15 16.15 8.55 -26.15
N PRO A 16 16.71 8.48 -24.93
CA PRO A 16 16.40 9.45 -23.89
C PRO A 16 16.72 10.91 -24.26
N ALA A 17 17.82 11.14 -24.98
CA ALA A 17 18.23 12.48 -25.38
C ALA A 17 17.35 13.01 -26.52
N GLU A 18 17.04 12.16 -27.50
CA GLU A 18 16.08 12.45 -28.57
C GLU A 18 14.70 12.83 -28.00
N ALA A 19 14.20 12.02 -27.07
CA ALA A 19 12.91 12.25 -26.43
C ALA A 19 12.86 13.51 -25.56
N ALA A 20 13.97 13.86 -24.89
CA ALA A 20 14.06 15.05 -24.06
C ALA A 20 14.18 16.35 -24.87
N GLY A 21 14.80 16.29 -26.06
CA GLY A 21 14.95 17.43 -26.96
C GLY A 21 13.69 17.75 -27.79
N PHE A 22 12.69 16.86 -27.82
CA PHE A 22 11.48 17.06 -28.62
C PHE A 22 10.47 17.99 -27.93
N ASN A 23 10.09 19.06 -28.60
CA ASN A 23 9.06 20.01 -28.15
C ASN A 23 7.82 19.91 -29.04
N LEU A 24 6.69 19.49 -28.46
CA LEU A 24 5.46 19.24 -29.21
C LEU A 24 4.84 20.52 -29.78
N LYS A 25 5.11 21.68 -29.17
CA LYS A 25 4.51 22.96 -29.59
C LYS A 25 5.26 23.61 -30.75
N GLU A 26 6.53 23.28 -30.91
CA GLU A 26 7.44 23.89 -31.89
C GLU A 26 7.75 22.93 -33.06
N ALA A 27 7.33 21.67 -32.97
CA ALA A 27 7.61 20.68 -34.00
C ALA A 27 6.69 20.82 -35.23
N ASP A 28 7.31 20.85 -36.41
CA ASP A 28 6.61 20.80 -37.71
C ASP A 28 6.21 19.38 -38.14
N ALA A 29 6.73 18.36 -37.44
CA ALA A 29 6.50 16.94 -37.74
C ALA A 29 6.30 16.12 -36.47
N PRO A 30 5.58 14.98 -36.53
CA PRO A 30 5.46 14.07 -35.39
C PRO A 30 6.82 13.47 -35.01
N CYS A 31 7.03 13.21 -33.72
CA CYS A 31 8.24 12.62 -33.16
C CYS A 31 8.64 11.25 -33.77
N CYS A 32 7.67 10.50 -34.29
CA CYS A 32 7.89 9.21 -34.93
C CYS A 32 6.78 8.90 -35.94
N THR A 33 6.99 7.89 -36.78
CA THR A 33 5.97 7.35 -37.68
C THR A 33 5.46 6.00 -37.18
N ILE A 34 4.55 5.36 -37.89
CA ILE A 34 4.07 4.01 -37.54
C ILE A 34 5.15 2.96 -37.85
N GLU A 35 5.94 3.17 -38.89
CA GLU A 35 7.01 2.27 -39.32
C GLU A 35 8.20 2.31 -38.34
N ASN A 36 8.43 3.45 -37.70
CA ASN A 36 9.46 3.65 -36.68
C ASN A 36 8.84 4.08 -35.34
N PHE A 37 7.77 3.41 -34.92
CA PHE A 37 7.00 3.80 -33.75
C PHE A 37 7.80 3.59 -32.47
N ARG A 38 8.00 4.66 -31.69
CA ARG A 38 8.83 4.64 -30.48
C ARG A 38 8.18 5.42 -29.33
N ILE A 39 8.30 4.91 -28.10
CA ILE A 39 7.81 5.57 -26.88
C ILE A 39 8.96 5.89 -25.92
N SER A 40 8.82 6.95 -25.13
CA SER A 40 9.76 7.28 -24.07
C SER A 40 9.26 6.75 -22.73
N VAL A 41 10.01 5.82 -22.13
CA VAL A 41 9.75 5.32 -20.77
C VAL A 41 10.59 6.03 -19.70
N HIS A 42 11.63 6.76 -20.12
CA HIS A 42 12.55 7.47 -19.23
C HIS A 42 11.95 8.78 -18.71
N LEU A 43 11.14 9.46 -19.52
CA LEU A 43 10.43 10.68 -19.16
C LEU A 43 9.05 10.37 -18.55
N GLY A 44 8.28 11.42 -18.22
CA GLY A 44 6.89 11.25 -17.76
C GLY A 44 5.97 10.68 -18.85
N PRO A 45 4.88 9.97 -18.49
CA PRO A 45 3.97 9.36 -19.48
C PRO A 45 3.33 10.39 -20.40
N ARG A 46 3.19 11.64 -19.95
CA ARG A 46 2.67 12.77 -20.72
C ARG A 46 3.76 13.72 -21.23
N CYS A 47 5.01 13.27 -21.36
CA CYS A 47 6.03 14.08 -22.03
C CYS A 47 5.64 14.38 -23.49
N ASP A 48 6.24 15.41 -24.06
CA ASP A 48 5.93 15.90 -25.40
C ASP A 48 6.11 14.80 -26.47
N TRP A 49 7.16 13.99 -26.34
CA TRP A 49 7.37 12.82 -27.19
C TRP A 49 6.19 11.84 -27.14
N ASN A 50 5.79 11.39 -25.95
CA ASN A 50 4.70 10.42 -25.80
C ASN A 50 3.36 10.99 -26.22
N GLN A 51 3.13 12.28 -26.01
CA GLN A 51 1.93 12.96 -26.52
C GLN A 51 1.90 13.00 -28.05
N SER A 52 3.04 13.24 -28.71
CA SER A 52 3.16 13.14 -30.17
C SER A 52 2.93 11.69 -30.65
N ALA A 53 3.63 10.71 -30.08
CA ALA A 53 3.48 9.30 -30.42
C ALA A 53 2.04 8.80 -30.22
N ALA A 54 1.36 9.24 -29.17
CA ALA A 54 -0.04 8.90 -28.93
C ALA A 54 -0.98 9.40 -30.04
N ARG A 55 -0.69 10.57 -30.64
CA ARG A 55 -1.46 11.09 -31.78
C ARG A 55 -1.24 10.24 -33.03
N VAL A 56 0.00 9.88 -33.32
CA VAL A 56 0.38 8.99 -34.43
C VAL A 56 -0.31 7.63 -34.29
N PHE A 57 -0.27 7.06 -33.07
CA PHE A 57 -1.00 5.83 -32.74
C PHE A 57 -2.50 5.97 -32.99
N ALA A 58 -3.13 7.03 -32.47
CA ALA A 58 -4.57 7.23 -32.61
C ALA A 58 -5.00 7.37 -34.07
N ASP A 59 -4.22 8.08 -34.89
CA ASP A 59 -4.49 8.26 -36.32
C ASP A 59 -4.38 6.95 -37.10
N TRP A 60 -3.50 6.05 -36.71
CA TRP A 60 -3.37 4.73 -37.32
C TRP A 60 -4.41 3.71 -36.80
N TYR A 61 -4.70 3.75 -35.49
CA TYR A 61 -5.51 2.76 -34.78
C TYR A 61 -7.00 2.93 -35.07
N ILE A 62 -7.51 4.17 -35.03
CA ILE A 62 -8.95 4.44 -35.14
C ILE A 62 -9.55 3.90 -36.44
N PRO A 63 -8.99 4.17 -37.64
CA PRO A 63 -9.52 3.65 -38.90
C PRO A 63 -9.57 2.12 -38.96
N ARG A 64 -8.64 1.44 -38.27
CA ARG A 64 -8.53 -0.02 -38.23
C ARG A 64 -9.43 -0.65 -37.17
N ALA A 65 -9.79 0.12 -36.14
CA ALA A 65 -10.59 -0.33 -35.02
C ALA A 65 -12.09 -0.03 -35.17
N ILE A 66 -12.53 0.61 -36.27
CA ILE A 66 -13.91 1.06 -36.51
C ILE A 66 -14.93 -0.07 -36.31
N ALA A 67 -14.65 -1.28 -36.80
CA ALA A 67 -15.57 -2.42 -36.66
C ALA A 67 -15.82 -2.82 -35.20
N ARG A 68 -14.83 -2.59 -34.31
CA ARG A 68 -14.91 -2.94 -32.89
C ARG A 68 -15.34 -1.77 -32.03
N PHE A 69 -15.03 -0.54 -32.42
CA PHE A 69 -15.30 0.68 -31.68
C PHE A 69 -15.77 1.82 -32.60
N PRO A 70 -16.99 1.75 -33.14
CA PRO A 70 -17.48 2.66 -34.18
C PRO A 70 -17.55 4.13 -33.76
N ASN A 71 -17.62 4.40 -32.45
CA ASN A 71 -17.73 5.76 -31.89
C ASN A 71 -16.48 6.20 -31.12
N MET A 72 -15.32 5.56 -31.32
CA MET A 72 -14.10 5.92 -30.61
C MET A 72 -13.57 7.28 -31.07
N LYS A 73 -13.50 8.24 -30.14
CA LYS A 73 -12.94 9.57 -30.40
C LYS A 73 -11.41 9.54 -30.31
N LYS A 74 -10.74 10.36 -31.13
CA LYS A 74 -9.27 10.52 -31.10
C LYS A 74 -8.72 10.81 -29.71
N LYS A 75 -9.38 11.70 -28.97
CA LYS A 75 -9.00 12.03 -27.58
C LYS A 75 -8.98 10.80 -26.67
N THR A 76 -9.98 9.93 -26.77
CA THR A 76 -10.08 8.71 -25.96
C THR A 76 -8.97 7.70 -26.31
N ALA A 77 -8.64 7.55 -27.59
CA ALA A 77 -7.54 6.69 -28.02
C ALA A 77 -6.19 7.20 -27.50
N VAL A 78 -5.95 8.52 -27.57
CA VAL A 78 -4.76 9.18 -27.01
C VAL A 78 -4.67 8.98 -25.49
N GLU A 79 -5.75 9.22 -24.74
CA GLU A 79 -5.77 9.04 -23.29
C GLU A 79 -5.54 7.58 -22.88
N GLY A 80 -6.15 6.63 -23.59
CA GLY A 80 -5.92 5.20 -23.37
C GLY A 80 -4.47 4.81 -23.62
N PHE A 81 -3.86 5.34 -24.69
CA PHE A 81 -2.46 5.13 -25.00
C PHE A 81 -1.53 5.69 -23.91
N LEU A 82 -1.75 6.93 -23.45
CA LEU A 82 -0.92 7.54 -22.40
C LEU A 82 -1.02 6.77 -21.07
N THR A 83 -2.21 6.26 -20.75
CA THR A 83 -2.42 5.36 -19.59
C THR A 83 -1.63 4.06 -19.75
N HIS A 84 -1.59 3.51 -20.96
CA HIS A 84 -0.76 2.35 -21.27
C HIS A 84 0.73 2.66 -21.12
N ALA A 85 1.20 3.81 -21.63
CA ALA A 85 2.58 4.26 -21.49
C ALA A 85 2.99 4.44 -20.01
N GLU A 86 2.08 4.94 -19.16
CA GLU A 86 2.29 5.00 -17.70
C GLU A 86 2.49 3.62 -17.08
N THR A 87 1.70 2.64 -17.53
CA THR A 87 1.83 1.25 -17.09
C THR A 87 3.16 0.65 -17.53
N LEU A 88 3.58 0.87 -18.78
CA LEU A 88 4.87 0.41 -19.31
C LEU A 88 6.03 1.04 -18.55
N ARG A 89 6.01 2.36 -18.34
CA ARG A 89 6.99 3.05 -17.51
C ARG A 89 7.06 2.48 -16.10
N SER A 90 5.91 2.23 -15.48
CA SER A 90 5.85 1.63 -14.14
C SER A 90 6.48 0.24 -14.09
N LYS A 91 6.34 -0.57 -15.15
CA LYS A 91 7.03 -1.86 -15.28
C LYS A 91 8.53 -1.68 -15.49
N PHE A 92 8.93 -0.82 -16.42
CA PHE A 92 10.34 -0.51 -16.70
C PHE A 92 11.06 -0.04 -15.43
N LEU A 93 10.48 0.91 -14.69
CA LEU A 93 11.06 1.39 -13.43
C LEU A 93 11.13 0.28 -12.37
N LYS A 94 10.18 -0.67 -12.33
CA LYS A 94 10.25 -1.83 -11.43
C LYS A 94 11.37 -2.78 -11.82
N GLU A 95 11.57 -3.04 -13.11
CA GLU A 95 12.66 -3.88 -13.61
C GLU A 95 14.03 -3.25 -13.38
N MET A 96 14.11 -1.91 -13.36
CA MET A 96 15.33 -1.17 -13.04
C MET A 96 15.61 -1.06 -11.53
N LYS A 97 14.66 -1.44 -10.66
CA LYS A 97 14.92 -1.48 -9.22
C LYS A 97 15.87 -2.61 -8.90
N LYS A 98 16.82 -2.34 -7.99
CA LYS A 98 17.69 -3.38 -7.43
C LYS A 98 16.85 -4.40 -6.66
N GLU A 99 17.30 -5.64 -6.63
CA GLU A 99 16.62 -6.74 -5.91
C GLU A 99 16.28 -6.37 -4.46
N ASN A 100 17.21 -5.72 -3.75
CA ASN A 100 16.99 -5.24 -2.38
C ASN A 100 15.83 -4.23 -2.27
N GLU A 101 15.65 -3.35 -3.25
CA GLU A 101 14.55 -2.38 -3.26
C GLU A 101 13.21 -3.06 -3.53
N LEU A 102 13.18 -4.04 -4.43
CA LEU A 102 12.00 -4.86 -4.70
C LEU A 102 11.60 -5.68 -3.47
N MET A 103 12.56 -6.28 -2.77
CA MET A 103 12.33 -7.00 -1.53
C MET A 103 11.77 -6.06 -0.44
N GLN A 104 12.33 -4.85 -0.30
CA GLN A 104 11.83 -3.85 0.65
C GLN A 104 10.41 -3.41 0.32
N ASP A 105 10.10 -3.14 -0.95
CA ASP A 105 8.76 -2.75 -1.39
C ASP A 105 7.75 -3.89 -1.17
N ALA A 106 8.12 -5.12 -1.49
CA ALA A 106 7.29 -6.30 -1.21
C ALA A 106 7.07 -6.48 0.30
N LYS A 107 8.10 -6.25 1.13
CA LYS A 107 7.97 -6.27 2.60
C LYS A 107 7.01 -5.18 3.08
N ARG A 108 7.11 -3.94 2.58
CA ARG A 108 6.20 -2.83 2.90
C ARG A 108 4.77 -3.12 2.47
N ALA A 109 4.56 -3.68 1.28
CA ALA A 109 3.24 -4.04 0.77
C ALA A 109 2.58 -5.13 1.62
N ARG A 110 3.31 -6.21 1.95
CA ARG A 110 2.85 -7.28 2.84
C ARG A 110 2.49 -6.75 4.23
N MET A 111 3.30 -5.84 4.77
CA MET A 111 3.03 -5.19 6.05
C MET A 111 1.74 -4.36 6.02
N ARG A 112 1.56 -3.50 5.00
CA ARG A 112 0.33 -2.69 4.86
C ARG A 112 -0.92 -3.55 4.71
N GLU A 113 -0.84 -4.62 3.92
CA GLU A 113 -1.97 -5.53 3.76
C GLU A 113 -2.33 -6.24 5.07
N ARG A 114 -1.34 -6.59 5.89
CA ARG A 114 -1.59 -7.13 7.24
C ARG A 114 -2.24 -6.12 8.16
N GLN A 115 -1.76 -4.89 8.20
CA GLN A 115 -2.36 -3.82 9.00
C GLN A 115 -3.80 -3.55 8.57
N LYS A 116 -4.06 -3.50 7.26
CA LYS A 116 -5.40 -3.34 6.69
C LYS A 116 -6.33 -4.47 7.13
N ASN A 117 -5.88 -5.72 7.00
CA ASN A 117 -6.66 -6.87 7.45
C ASN A 117 -6.92 -6.85 8.96
N LEU A 118 -5.93 -6.46 9.77
CA LEU A 118 -6.08 -6.36 11.22
C LEU A 118 -7.09 -5.26 11.61
N PHE A 119 -7.02 -4.10 10.96
CA PHE A 119 -7.97 -3.02 11.13
C PHE A 119 -9.40 -3.47 10.83
N HIS A 120 -9.63 -4.10 9.66
CA HIS A 120 -10.97 -4.56 9.29
C HIS A 120 -11.49 -5.62 10.26
N ARG A 121 -10.68 -6.58 10.69
CA ARG A 121 -11.10 -7.59 11.67
C ARG A 121 -11.55 -6.96 12.99
N ARG A 122 -10.75 -6.04 13.54
CA ARG A 122 -11.07 -5.35 14.80
C ARG A 122 -12.31 -4.48 14.67
N LYS A 123 -12.47 -3.81 13.52
CA LYS A 123 -13.67 -3.02 13.22
C LYS A 123 -14.92 -3.90 13.15
N ASP A 124 -14.86 -5.01 12.42
CA ASP A 124 -15.97 -5.96 12.30
C ASP A 124 -16.40 -6.47 13.68
N VAL A 125 -15.43 -6.87 14.52
CA VAL A 125 -15.68 -7.31 15.90
C VAL A 125 -16.36 -6.19 16.71
N ALA A 126 -15.83 -4.97 16.67
CA ALA A 126 -16.39 -3.85 17.42
C ALA A 126 -17.80 -3.46 16.93
N GLU A 127 -18.10 -3.59 15.65
CA GLU A 127 -19.44 -3.33 15.10
C GLU A 127 -20.43 -4.47 15.47
N PHE A 128 -19.95 -5.71 15.52
CA PHE A 128 -20.74 -6.90 15.83
C PHE A 128 -21.19 -6.95 17.31
N PHE A 129 -20.25 -6.85 18.26
CA PHE A 129 -20.56 -6.98 19.70
C PHE A 129 -21.05 -5.65 20.30
N PRO A 130 -22.27 -5.57 20.86
CA PRO A 130 -22.81 -4.32 21.41
C PRO A 130 -21.91 -3.65 22.46
N SER A 131 -21.27 -4.45 23.33
CA SER A 131 -20.35 -3.97 24.37
C SER A 131 -19.10 -3.28 23.82
N LEU A 132 -18.71 -3.58 22.58
CA LEU A 132 -17.49 -3.07 21.93
C LEU A 132 -17.77 -1.92 20.95
N ARG A 133 -19.05 -1.60 20.69
CA ARG A 133 -19.45 -0.60 19.68
C ARG A 133 -18.91 0.80 19.95
N HIS A 134 -18.72 1.17 21.22
CA HIS A 134 -18.08 2.45 21.57
C HIS A 134 -16.67 2.58 20.94
N GLY A 135 -15.97 1.46 20.81
CA GLY A 135 -14.65 1.36 20.19
C GLY A 135 -14.59 1.65 18.69
N VAL A 136 -15.72 1.60 17.98
CA VAL A 136 -15.77 1.82 16.52
C VAL A 136 -15.30 3.22 16.14
N THR A 137 -15.69 4.23 16.92
CA THR A 137 -15.26 5.62 16.70
C THR A 137 -13.75 5.75 16.83
N MET A 138 -13.17 5.15 17.87
CA MET A 138 -11.72 5.20 18.08
C MET A 138 -10.94 4.41 17.01
N LEU A 139 -11.45 3.25 16.59
CA LEU A 139 -10.86 2.49 15.47
C LEU A 139 -10.86 3.32 14.18
N ARG A 140 -11.95 4.01 13.86
CA ARG A 140 -12.03 4.88 12.67
C ARG A 140 -11.01 6.02 12.72
N ARG A 141 -10.68 6.54 13.91
CA ARG A 141 -9.63 7.55 14.08
C ARG A 141 -8.22 6.96 13.97
N LEU A 142 -7.98 5.79 14.56
CA LEU A 142 -6.68 5.08 14.45
C LEU A 142 -6.34 4.67 13.02
N GLN A 143 -7.37 4.31 12.24
CA GLN A 143 -7.23 3.81 10.87
C GLN A 143 -6.24 2.63 10.77
N ILE A 144 -5.78 2.35 9.56
CA ILE A 144 -4.78 1.31 9.27
C ILE A 144 -3.44 1.63 9.95
N ASN A 145 -3.04 2.90 9.99
CA ASN A 145 -1.75 3.35 10.52
C ASN A 145 -1.62 3.14 12.05
N GLY A 146 -2.74 3.13 12.77
CA GLY A 146 -2.78 2.83 14.22
C GLY A 146 -2.63 1.35 14.55
N MET A 147 -2.62 0.46 13.55
CA MET A 147 -2.43 -0.97 13.75
C MET A 147 -0.97 -1.32 14.02
N SER A 148 -0.74 -2.37 14.83
CA SER A 148 0.61 -2.87 15.11
C SER A 148 1.26 -3.43 13.86
N GLU A 149 2.58 -3.28 13.79
CA GLU A 149 3.40 -3.97 12.80
C GLU A 149 3.80 -5.32 13.38
N ASP A 150 3.37 -6.39 12.71
CA ASP A 150 4.02 -7.68 12.83
C ASP A 150 5.25 -7.62 11.90
N ASP A 151 6.46 -7.63 12.46
CA ASP A 151 7.67 -7.90 11.69
C ASP A 151 7.79 -9.41 11.49
N SER A 152 7.99 -9.80 10.23
CA SER A 152 8.37 -11.15 9.84
C SER A 152 8.79 -11.11 8.38
N ASP A 153 9.91 -11.72 8.05
CA ASP A 153 10.06 -12.35 6.74
C ASP A 153 9.88 -13.86 6.95
N PRO A 154 8.97 -14.54 6.22
CA PRO A 154 8.86 -16.00 6.26
C PRO A 154 10.13 -16.72 5.75
N GLY A 155 11.11 -15.98 5.20
CA GLY A 155 12.36 -16.52 4.65
C GLY A 155 13.65 -16.04 5.30
N SER A 156 13.63 -15.05 6.21
CA SER A 156 14.85 -14.51 6.83
C SER A 156 15.16 -15.11 8.21
N ASP A 157 14.18 -15.77 8.84
CA ASP A 157 14.24 -16.07 10.26
C ASP A 157 14.18 -17.58 10.57
N ALA A 158 14.47 -18.47 9.63
CA ALA A 158 14.61 -19.90 9.93
C ALA A 158 15.72 -20.15 10.99
N GLU A 159 16.82 -19.40 10.92
CA GLU A 159 17.87 -19.38 11.95
C GLU A 159 17.47 -18.65 13.24
N HIS A 160 16.48 -17.75 13.16
CA HIS A 160 16.03 -16.91 14.26
C HIS A 160 14.61 -17.26 14.71
N ASN A 161 14.22 -18.53 14.59
CA ASN A 161 12.91 -18.97 15.03
C ASN A 161 12.83 -19.18 16.55
N TRP A 162 13.86 -18.76 17.31
CA TRP A 162 13.85 -18.66 18.78
C TRP A 162 13.40 -19.95 19.50
N GLY A 163 13.72 -21.12 18.94
CA GLY A 163 13.33 -22.42 19.46
C GLY A 163 11.96 -22.94 19.01
N TYR A 164 11.24 -22.22 18.14
CA TYR A 164 10.02 -22.69 17.49
C TYR A 164 10.32 -23.54 16.24
N PRO A 165 9.42 -24.47 15.87
CA PRO A 165 9.58 -25.31 14.67
C PRO A 165 9.69 -24.48 13.39
N ALA A 166 10.68 -24.76 12.53
CA ALA A 166 11.01 -23.97 11.34
C ALA A 166 9.85 -23.83 10.32
N ASP A 167 8.86 -24.71 10.39
CA ASP A 167 7.64 -24.72 9.59
C ASP A 167 6.51 -23.81 10.12
N VAL A 168 6.68 -23.26 11.33
CA VAL A 168 5.70 -22.37 11.95
C VAL A 168 6.15 -20.92 11.84
N PRO A 169 5.43 -20.06 11.10
CA PRO A 169 5.79 -18.65 10.98
C PRO A 169 5.56 -17.92 12.31
N VAL A 170 6.65 -17.38 12.86
CA VAL A 170 6.66 -16.52 14.05
C VAL A 170 6.66 -15.04 13.63
N PHE A 171 5.78 -14.26 14.25
CA PHE A 171 5.64 -12.83 14.01
C PHE A 171 6.03 -12.05 15.26
N ARG A 172 6.85 -11.01 15.11
CA ARG A 172 7.24 -10.11 16.21
C ARG A 172 6.35 -8.89 16.21
N ILE A 173 5.63 -8.67 17.30
CA ILE A 173 4.82 -7.46 17.47
C ILE A 173 5.75 -6.34 17.95
N LEU A 174 5.98 -5.34 17.11
CA LEU A 174 6.76 -4.15 17.46
C LEU A 174 5.88 -3.08 18.15
N LYS A 175 6.46 -2.42 19.15
CA LYS A 175 5.81 -1.30 19.86
C LYS A 175 5.88 -0.01 19.03
N LYS A 176 4.82 0.79 19.09
CA LYS A 176 4.81 2.15 18.50
C LYS A 176 5.18 3.13 19.60
N ARG A 177 6.15 4.02 19.37
CA ARG A 177 6.69 4.92 20.40
C ARG A 177 5.66 5.96 20.82
N TRP A 178 4.87 6.44 19.86
CA TRP A 178 3.84 7.45 20.10
C TRP A 178 2.62 6.92 20.83
N ARG A 179 2.35 5.60 20.77
CA ARG A 179 1.09 5.00 21.21
C ARG A 179 1.13 4.63 22.68
N ASN A 180 0.12 5.03 23.43
CA ASN A 180 -0.04 4.63 24.83
C ASN A 180 -0.20 3.09 24.92
N PRO A 181 0.51 2.40 25.84
CA PRO A 181 0.34 0.97 26.08
C PRO A 181 -1.12 0.54 26.28
N ARG A 182 -1.95 1.38 26.90
CA ARG A 182 -3.39 1.11 27.10
C ARG A 182 -4.13 0.88 25.78
N VAL A 183 -3.80 1.62 24.71
CA VAL A 183 -4.36 1.39 23.37
C VAL A 183 -4.02 0.00 22.86
N THR A 184 -2.79 -0.46 23.12
CA THR A 184 -2.35 -1.79 22.67
C THR A 184 -3.12 -2.89 23.40
N THR A 185 -3.29 -2.76 24.71
CA THR A 185 -4.11 -3.69 25.51
C THR A 185 -5.56 -3.69 25.04
N TRP A 186 -6.15 -2.51 24.85
CA TRP A 186 -7.52 -2.38 24.36
C TRP A 186 -7.71 -3.03 22.97
N LEU A 187 -6.78 -2.83 22.03
CA LEU A 187 -6.81 -3.47 20.71
C LEU A 187 -6.67 -4.99 20.78
N ARG A 188 -5.91 -5.53 21.74
CA ARG A 188 -5.75 -6.98 21.93
C ARG A 188 -7.01 -7.64 22.46
N ILE A 189 -7.74 -6.96 23.34
CA ILE A 189 -9.04 -7.45 23.80
C ILE A 189 -9.99 -7.57 22.61
N LEU A 190 -10.01 -6.64 21.65
CA LEU A 190 -10.77 -6.84 20.41
C LEU A 190 -10.33 -8.09 19.63
N ASP A 191 -9.04 -8.44 19.65
CA ASP A 191 -8.55 -9.65 18.99
C ASP A 191 -9.05 -10.94 19.67
N THR A 192 -9.35 -10.94 20.98
CA THR A 192 -9.86 -12.11 21.69
C THR A 192 -11.31 -12.45 21.32
N PHE A 193 -12.10 -11.48 20.91
CA PHE A 193 -13.48 -11.67 20.42
C PHE A 193 -13.57 -12.13 18.95
N TYR A 194 -12.46 -12.08 18.21
CA TYR A 194 -12.47 -12.43 16.80
C TYR A 194 -12.86 -13.90 16.51
N PRO A 195 -12.42 -14.91 17.29
CA PRO A 195 -12.88 -16.29 17.14
C PRO A 195 -14.40 -16.43 17.29
N GLU A 196 -15.00 -15.77 18.28
CA GLU A 196 -16.45 -15.79 18.52
C GLU A 196 -17.21 -15.13 17.36
N TYR A 197 -16.73 -13.98 16.87
CA TYR A 197 -17.27 -13.35 15.65
C TYR A 197 -17.22 -14.29 14.44
N LEU A 198 -16.14 -15.06 14.29
CA LEU A 198 -16.01 -16.05 13.22
C LEU A 198 -16.98 -17.24 13.36
N GLN A 199 -17.35 -17.61 14.58
CA GLN A 199 -18.31 -18.69 14.85
C GLN A 199 -19.75 -18.22 14.62
N ALA A 200 -20.07 -16.97 15.00
CA ALA A 200 -21.42 -16.42 14.91
C ALA A 200 -21.82 -16.01 13.48
N ARG A 201 -20.86 -15.75 12.59
CA ARG A 201 -21.14 -15.39 11.19
C ARG A 201 -21.36 -16.63 10.31
N GLU A 202 -22.18 -16.48 9.26
CA GLU A 202 -22.38 -17.54 8.27
C GLU A 202 -21.05 -18.04 7.68
N LYS A 203 -20.87 -19.36 7.68
CA LYS A 203 -19.65 -20.02 7.19
C LYS A 203 -19.56 -19.84 5.69
N LYS A 204 -18.80 -18.84 5.22
CA LYS A 204 -18.22 -18.88 3.88
C LYS A 204 -17.25 -20.06 3.82
N GLN A 205 -17.47 -21.01 2.89
CA GLN A 205 -16.56 -22.14 2.67
C GLN A 205 -15.13 -21.63 2.52
N ARG A 206 -14.26 -21.95 3.48
CA ARG A 206 -12.83 -21.68 3.38
C ARG A 206 -12.21 -22.85 2.62
N LYS A 207 -11.61 -22.56 1.46
CA LYS A 207 -10.96 -23.58 0.61
C LYS A 207 -9.67 -24.15 1.20
N HIS A 208 -9.10 -23.55 2.26
CA HIS A 208 -7.82 -23.97 2.82
C HIS A 208 -7.79 -23.90 4.36
N PRO A 209 -7.10 -24.85 5.02
CA PRO A 209 -6.85 -24.80 6.45
C PRO A 209 -6.01 -23.56 6.80
N THR A 210 -6.34 -22.92 7.92
CA THR A 210 -5.58 -21.76 8.40
C THR A 210 -4.33 -22.25 9.10
N GLN A 211 -3.15 -22.00 8.55
CA GLN A 211 -1.88 -22.31 9.21
C GLN A 211 -1.81 -21.53 10.54
N VAL A 212 -1.43 -22.23 11.62
CA VAL A 212 -1.20 -21.63 12.93
C VAL A 212 -0.04 -20.64 12.81
N ARG A 213 -0.22 -19.45 13.37
CA ARG A 213 0.78 -18.37 13.37
C ARG A 213 1.09 -18.02 14.81
N ILE A 214 2.36 -18.07 15.18
CA ILE A 214 2.79 -17.68 16.53
C ILE A 214 3.11 -16.20 16.52
N ARG A 215 2.59 -15.45 17.49
CA ARG A 215 2.94 -14.04 17.68
C ARG A 215 3.68 -13.87 19.00
N VAL A 216 4.84 -13.23 18.95
CA VAL A 216 5.69 -12.98 20.11
C VAL A 216 5.78 -11.49 20.35
N GLU A 217 5.47 -11.09 21.58
CA GLU A 217 5.67 -9.71 22.00
C GLU A 217 7.14 -9.39 22.12
N THR A 218 7.53 -8.27 21.53
CA THR A 218 8.92 -7.81 21.56
C THR A 218 9.00 -6.49 22.33
N ALA A 219 10.10 -6.29 23.06
CA ALA A 219 10.36 -5.03 23.75
C ALA A 219 10.81 -3.90 22.79
N LEU A 220 11.12 -4.25 21.54
CA LEU A 220 11.59 -3.37 20.49
C LEU A 220 10.46 -2.48 19.94
N TYR A 221 10.88 -1.31 19.46
CA TYR A 221 10.01 -0.35 18.80
C TYR A 221 10.10 -0.48 17.27
N SER A 222 9.04 -0.08 16.57
CA SER A 222 9.08 0.14 15.13
C SER A 222 10.15 1.18 14.78
N SER A 223 10.77 1.02 13.61
CA SER A 223 11.67 2.03 13.04
C SER A 223 10.90 3.31 12.74
N GLU A 224 11.58 4.47 12.73
CA GLU A 224 10.93 5.78 12.54
C GLU A 224 10.10 5.88 11.27
N ASP A 225 10.61 5.37 10.14
CA ASP A 225 9.89 5.34 8.86
C ASP A 225 8.56 4.57 8.90
N LYS A 226 8.41 3.66 9.86
CA LYS A 226 7.24 2.79 10.02
C LYS A 226 6.35 3.22 11.19
N ASP A 227 6.92 3.94 12.16
CA ASP A 227 6.21 4.48 13.31
C ASP A 227 5.41 5.75 12.97
N ILE A 228 4.61 5.67 11.92
CA ILE A 228 3.71 6.74 11.47
C ILE A 228 2.78 7.10 12.62
N VAL A 229 2.89 8.34 13.08
CA VAL A 229 2.05 8.92 14.12
C VAL A 229 0.68 9.21 13.52
N VAL A 230 -0.37 8.74 14.20
CA VAL A 230 -1.74 9.03 13.80
C VAL A 230 -2.17 10.36 14.42
N PRO A 231 -2.54 11.37 13.62
CA PRO A 231 -2.98 12.67 14.14
C PRO A 231 -4.43 12.62 14.63
N ASN A 232 -4.86 13.68 15.32
CA ASN A 232 -6.27 13.92 15.69
C ASN A 232 -6.86 12.82 16.61
N LEU A 233 -6.02 12.28 17.51
CA LEU A 233 -6.47 11.36 18.56
C LEU A 233 -6.66 12.08 19.91
N PRO A 234 -7.49 11.51 20.80
CA PRO A 234 -7.53 11.86 22.22
C PRO A 234 -6.15 11.81 22.88
N VAL A 235 -5.90 12.67 23.87
CA VAL A 235 -4.59 12.78 24.52
C VAL A 235 -4.13 11.47 25.17
N ASP A 236 -5.07 10.70 25.72
CA ASP A 236 -4.83 9.42 26.38
C ASP A 236 -4.42 8.30 25.39
N ALA A 237 -4.59 8.51 24.08
CA ALA A 237 -4.12 7.59 23.05
C ALA A 237 -2.59 7.65 22.85
N TYR A 238 -1.97 8.77 23.23
CA TYR A 238 -0.54 9.01 23.08
C TYR A 238 0.24 8.62 24.35
N SER A 239 1.47 8.13 24.16
CA SER A 239 2.38 7.85 25.27
C SER A 239 2.80 9.15 25.94
N GLY A 240 2.69 9.23 27.27
CA GLY A 240 3.11 10.42 28.02
C GLY A 240 4.60 10.76 27.81
N THR A 241 5.46 9.75 27.72
CA THR A 241 6.90 9.94 27.45
C THR A 241 7.17 10.46 26.04
N TRP A 242 6.29 10.19 25.09
CA TRP A 242 6.38 10.70 23.73
C TRP A 242 5.85 12.14 23.67
N LEU A 243 4.70 12.41 24.28
CA LEU A 243 4.10 13.75 24.37
C LEU A 243 5.04 14.78 25.01
N GLN A 244 5.76 14.39 26.06
CA GLN A 244 6.72 15.26 26.76
C GLN A 244 7.89 15.72 25.89
N ARG A 245 8.20 15.00 24.79
CA ARG A 245 9.28 15.35 23.87
C ARG A 245 8.86 16.34 22.80
N LEU A 246 7.55 16.51 22.60
CA LEU A 246 7.03 17.36 21.54
C LEU A 246 7.02 18.82 21.95
N ASN A 247 7.45 19.69 21.04
CA ASN A 247 7.23 21.12 21.18
C ASN A 247 5.79 21.50 20.75
N THR A 248 5.39 22.76 21.00
CA THR A 248 4.05 23.26 20.67
C THR A 248 3.69 23.07 19.20
N PHE A 249 4.63 23.35 18.29
CA PHE A 249 4.43 23.18 16.85
C PHE A 249 4.18 21.73 16.46
N GLU A 250 4.88 20.78 17.07
CA GLU A 250 4.66 19.35 16.81
C GLU A 250 3.33 18.86 17.36
N LYS A 251 2.91 19.34 18.54
CA LYS A 251 1.58 19.04 19.08
C LYS A 251 0.47 19.52 18.14
N ASP A 252 0.61 20.74 17.61
CA ASP A 252 -0.32 21.31 16.63
C ASP A 252 -0.30 20.52 15.32
N LYS A 253 0.89 20.13 14.83
CA LYS A 253 1.06 19.28 13.64
C LYS A 253 0.30 17.96 13.75
N TYR A 254 0.28 17.34 14.93
CA TYR A 254 -0.46 16.10 15.16
C TYR A 254 -1.91 16.32 15.61
N MET A 255 -2.35 17.57 15.75
CA MET A 255 -3.72 17.95 16.13
C MET A 255 -4.20 17.20 17.38
N ILE A 256 -3.36 17.14 18.41
CA ILE A 256 -3.63 16.36 19.62
C ILE A 256 -4.84 16.94 20.35
N ARG A 257 -5.83 16.11 20.65
CA ARG A 257 -7.05 16.53 21.33
C ARG A 257 -6.87 16.53 22.85
N GLU A 258 -6.28 17.59 23.37
CA GLU A 258 -5.95 17.71 24.80
C GLU A 258 -7.19 17.71 25.72
N HIS A 259 -8.36 18.09 25.20
CA HIS A 259 -9.62 18.14 25.95
C HIS A 259 -10.50 16.87 25.82
N GLU A 260 -10.08 15.88 25.04
CA GLU A 260 -10.82 14.63 24.83
C GLU A 260 -10.04 13.45 25.40
N SER A 261 -10.75 12.57 26.11
CA SER A 261 -10.23 11.30 26.60
C SER A 261 -11.15 10.18 26.15
N PHE A 262 -10.58 9.11 25.58
CA PHE A 262 -11.37 7.95 25.15
C PHE A 262 -11.61 6.97 26.29
N HIS A 263 -10.71 6.91 27.27
CA HIS A 263 -10.70 5.91 28.34
C HIS A 263 -10.66 4.49 27.75
N PHE A 264 -9.45 4.02 27.46
CA PHE A 264 -9.17 2.68 26.91
C PHE A 264 -9.42 1.54 27.93
N GLU A 265 -10.63 1.47 28.45
CA GLU A 265 -11.14 0.46 29.38
C GLU A 265 -12.24 -0.33 28.67
N HIS A 266 -12.26 -1.64 28.90
CA HIS A 266 -13.37 -2.49 28.45
C HIS A 266 -14.26 -2.80 29.65
N ASN A 267 -15.57 -2.87 29.43
CA ASN A 267 -16.52 -3.14 30.51
C ASN A 267 -16.21 -4.54 31.10
N PRO A 268 -16.07 -4.69 32.44
CA PRO A 268 -15.60 -5.94 33.06
C PRO A 268 -16.51 -7.14 32.82
N GLU A 269 -17.77 -6.93 32.42
CA GLU A 269 -18.73 -7.99 32.05
C GLU A 269 -18.37 -8.74 30.74
N THR A 270 -17.31 -8.33 30.06
CA THR A 270 -16.86 -8.93 28.78
C THR A 270 -15.79 -10.01 28.96
N GLN A 271 -15.44 -10.39 30.20
CA GLN A 271 -14.61 -11.56 30.49
C GLN A 271 -15.45 -12.62 31.21
N SER A 272 -16.13 -13.48 30.44
CA SER A 272 -16.72 -14.74 30.92
C SER A 272 -16.54 -15.81 29.87
#